data_AF-A0A7Y4WI34-F1
#
_entry.id   AF-A0A7Y4WI34-F1
#
_cell.length_a   1.000
_cell.length_b   1.000
_cell.length_c   1.000
_cell.angle_alpha   90.00
_cell.angle_beta   90.00
_cell.angle_gamma   90.00
#
_symmetry.space_group_name_H-M   'P 1'
#
loop_
_entity.id
_entity.type
_entity.pdbx_description
1 polymer ?
#
loop_
_entity_poly.entity_id
_entity_poly.type
_entity_poly.pdbx_seq_one_letter_code
_entity_poly.pdbx_strand_id
1 'polypeptide(L)'
;MERTGTDPAFARLCGKQASFRARLTPKPWRCACPLPPGEYPRAEGAARERFTAWCERYARAIERFATCRYLETVGERAARSELAPLIEIHDKATRCGEALPLA
;
A
#
# COMPACT_ATOMS: atom_id res chain seq x y z
N MET A 1 -17.90 1.20 2.10
CA MET A 1 -17.17 1.46 0.83
C MET A 1 -18.02 2.26 -0.14
N GLU A 2 -19.30 1.92 -0.36
CA GLU A 2 -20.15 2.70 -1.29
C GLU A 2 -20.31 4.16 -0.87
N ARG A 3 -20.56 4.40 0.42
CA ARG A 3 -20.64 5.74 1.01
C ARG A 3 -19.36 6.59 0.91
N THR A 4 -18.21 5.98 0.60
CA THR A 4 -16.92 6.67 0.49
C THR A 4 -16.54 6.97 -0.98
N GLY A 5 -17.48 6.80 -1.93
CA GLY A 5 -17.21 7.02 -3.35
C GLY A 5 -16.22 6.01 -3.95
N THR A 6 -16.10 4.83 -3.32
CA THR A 6 -15.20 3.78 -3.77
C THR A 6 -15.69 3.16 -5.08
N ASP A 7 -14.77 2.83 -5.98
CA ASP A 7 -15.08 2.14 -7.24
C ASP A 7 -15.97 0.89 -7.01
N PRO A 8 -17.11 0.75 -7.72
CA PRO A 8 -18.05 -0.35 -7.50
C PRO A 8 -17.46 -1.74 -7.75
N ALA A 9 -16.55 -1.89 -8.71
CA ALA A 9 -15.93 -3.17 -9.00
C ALA A 9 -14.98 -3.58 -7.86
N PHE A 10 -14.22 -2.63 -7.31
CA PHE A 10 -13.38 -2.84 -6.14
C PHE A 10 -14.20 -3.18 -4.89
N ALA A 11 -15.28 -2.45 -4.62
CA ALA A 11 -16.17 -2.72 -3.48
C ALA A 11 -16.77 -4.14 -3.57
N ARG A 12 -17.22 -4.55 -4.77
CA ARG A 12 -17.74 -5.91 -5.03
C ARG A 12 -16.67 -6.98 -4.81
N LEU A 13 -15.43 -6.75 -5.24
CA LEU A 13 -14.33 -7.69 -5.04
C LEU A 13 -14.01 -7.88 -3.55
N CYS A 14 -13.89 -6.78 -2.81
CA CYS A 14 -13.66 -6.78 -1.37
C CYS A 14 -14.78 -7.51 -0.62
N GLY A 15 -16.05 -7.27 -0.99
CA GLY A 15 -17.19 -7.99 -0.42
C GLY A 15 -17.14 -9.49 -0.66
N LYS A 16 -16.83 -9.94 -1.89
CA LYS A 16 -16.70 -11.37 -2.21
C LYS A 16 -15.54 -12.05 -1.48
N GLN A 17 -14.45 -11.33 -1.23
CA GLN A 17 -13.25 -11.87 -0.58
C GLN A 17 -13.26 -11.70 0.94
N ALA A 18 -14.31 -11.10 1.51
CA ALA A 18 -14.37 -10.69 2.91
C ALA A 18 -13.10 -9.95 3.37
N SER A 19 -12.55 -9.08 2.51
CA SER A 19 -11.27 -8.41 2.75
C SER A 19 -11.30 -6.94 2.41
N PHE A 20 -10.52 -6.15 3.15
CA PHE A 20 -10.14 -4.80 2.78
C PHE A 20 -8.69 -4.82 2.26
N ARG A 21 -8.38 -3.98 1.27
CA ARG A 21 -7.03 -3.89 0.72
C ARG A 21 -6.49 -2.48 0.92
N ALA A 22 -5.55 -2.35 1.85
CA ALA A 22 -4.72 -1.16 1.99
C ALA A 22 -3.39 -1.38 1.26
N ARG A 23 -2.89 -0.36 0.56
CA ARG A 23 -1.50 -0.38 0.09
C ARG A 23 -0.60 0.07 1.24
N LEU A 24 0.46 -0.71 1.49
CA LEU A 24 1.50 -0.36 2.46
C LEU A 24 2.67 0.39 1.83
N THR A 25 2.72 0.49 0.49
CA THR A 25 3.76 1.22 -0.24
C THR A 25 3.19 2.02 -1.42
N PRO A 26 3.83 3.12 -1.84
CA PRO A 26 3.39 3.99 -2.95
C PRO A 26 3.25 3.34 -4.32
N LYS A 27 2.30 3.74 -5.16
CA LYS A 27 2.20 3.17 -6.54
C LYS A 27 3.50 3.45 -7.31
N PRO A 28 4.18 2.45 -7.92
CA PRO A 28 5.49 2.67 -8.54
C PRO A 28 5.54 3.87 -9.49
N TRP A 29 4.51 4.00 -10.34
CA TRP A 29 4.41 5.10 -11.31
C TRP A 29 4.20 6.49 -10.69
N ARG A 30 3.75 6.59 -9.44
CA ARG A 30 3.69 7.85 -8.68
C ARG A 30 5.03 8.24 -8.07
N CYS A 31 5.98 7.29 -7.97
CA CYS A 31 7.35 7.52 -7.50
C CYS A 31 8.38 7.55 -8.65
N ALA A 32 7.95 7.79 -9.90
CA ALA A 32 8.83 7.69 -11.08
C ALA A 32 9.58 6.34 -11.20
N CYS A 33 9.01 5.27 -10.64
CA CYS A 33 9.50 3.91 -10.78
C CYS A 33 8.64 3.17 -11.81
N PRO A 34 9.24 2.45 -12.79
CA PRO A 34 8.48 1.70 -13.78
C PRO A 34 7.68 0.58 -13.12
N LEU A 35 6.77 -0.01 -13.88
CA LEU A 35 6.10 -1.24 -13.47
C LEU A 35 7.12 -2.39 -13.29
N PRO A 36 6.85 -3.35 -12.40
CA PRO A 36 7.73 -4.50 -12.20
C PRO A 36 7.89 -5.30 -13.50
N PRO A 37 9.11 -5.72 -13.87
CA PRO A 37 9.36 -6.38 -15.14
C PRO A 37 8.90 -7.85 -15.14
N GLY A 38 8.48 -8.32 -16.31
CA GLY A 38 8.12 -9.71 -16.58
C GLY A 38 6.80 -10.15 -15.93
N GLU A 39 6.41 -11.39 -16.22
CA GLU A 39 5.18 -12.00 -15.73
C GLU A 39 5.47 -12.92 -14.54
N TYR A 40 4.44 -13.16 -13.72
CA TYR A 40 4.49 -14.18 -12.68
C TYR A 40 4.08 -15.54 -13.30
N PRO A 41 4.72 -16.67 -12.93
CA PRO A 41 5.75 -16.83 -11.90
C PRO A 41 7.17 -16.49 -12.38
N ARG A 42 7.93 -15.80 -11.51
CA ARG A 42 9.36 -15.50 -11.70
C ARG A 42 10.20 -16.51 -10.94
N ALA A 43 10.24 -17.74 -11.45
CA ALA A 43 10.88 -18.85 -10.76
C ALA A 43 12.40 -18.68 -10.67
N GLU A 44 13.11 -18.48 -11.78
CA GLU A 44 14.59 -18.48 -11.79
C GLU A 44 15.20 -17.62 -12.91
N GLY A 45 16.53 -17.48 -12.87
CA GLY A 45 17.35 -16.84 -13.91
C GLY A 45 17.14 -15.34 -14.07
N ALA A 46 17.37 -14.84 -15.29
CA ALA A 46 17.36 -13.41 -15.59
C ALA A 46 16.03 -12.71 -15.26
N ALA A 47 14.89 -13.42 -15.28
CA ALA A 47 13.60 -12.86 -14.88
C ALA A 47 13.53 -12.56 -13.37
N ARG A 48 14.12 -13.42 -12.54
CA ARG A 48 14.23 -13.21 -11.09
C ARG A 48 15.19 -12.07 -10.79
N GLU A 49 16.35 -12.03 -11.43
CA GLU A 49 17.36 -10.98 -11.26
C GLU A 49 16.82 -9.60 -11.61
N ARG A 50 16.15 -9.45 -12.76
CA ARG A 50 15.53 -8.18 -13.16
C ARG A 50 14.47 -7.71 -12.18
N PHE A 51 13.68 -8.63 -11.61
CA PHE A 51 12.69 -8.28 -10.61
C PHE A 51 13.31 -7.88 -9.27
N THR A 52 14.36 -8.58 -8.83
CA THR A 52 15.13 -8.19 -7.63
C THR A 52 15.72 -6.79 -7.79
N ALA A 53 16.37 -6.51 -8.93
CA ALA A 53 16.90 -5.18 -9.23
C ALA A 53 15.79 -4.10 -9.23
N TRP A 54 14.60 -4.44 -9.75
CA TRP A 54 13.45 -3.56 -9.68
C TRP A 54 12.98 -3.33 -8.22
N CYS A 55 12.93 -4.37 -7.39
CA CYS A 55 12.56 -4.25 -5.98
C CYS A 55 13.49 -3.30 -5.22
N GLU A 56 14.81 -3.41 -5.42
CA GLU A 56 15.79 -2.52 -4.78
C GLU A 56 15.65 -1.07 -5.24
N ARG A 57 15.47 -0.87 -6.55
CA ARG A 57 15.20 0.46 -7.09
C ARG A 57 13.91 1.06 -6.52
N TYR A 58 12.85 0.26 -6.47
CA TYR A 58 11.56 0.68 -5.95
C TYR A 58 11.65 1.02 -4.46
N ALA A 59 12.34 0.20 -3.66
CA ALA A 59 12.57 0.47 -2.23
C ALA A 59 13.22 1.83 -2.01
N ARG A 60 14.29 2.15 -2.77
CA ARG A 60 14.92 3.49 -2.72
C ARG A 60 13.99 4.61 -3.19
N ALA A 61 13.22 4.37 -4.25
CA ALA A 61 12.34 5.39 -4.83
C ALA A 61 11.21 5.82 -3.86
N ILE A 62 10.71 4.91 -3.02
CA ILE A 62 9.59 5.19 -2.12
C ILE A 62 10.01 5.89 -0.81
N GLU A 63 11.30 5.95 -0.49
CA GLU A 63 11.82 6.59 0.75
C GLU A 63 11.45 8.07 0.87
N ARG A 64 11.08 8.73 -0.22
CA ARG A 64 10.72 10.15 -0.24
C ARG A 64 9.22 10.41 -0.11
N PHE A 65 8.42 9.37 0.04
CA PHE A 65 6.96 9.45 -0.04
C PHE A 65 6.27 8.79 1.16
N ALA A 66 5.07 9.29 1.45
CA ALA A 66 4.08 8.58 2.24
C ALA A 66 3.03 7.96 1.31
N THR A 67 2.45 6.83 1.70
CA THR A 67 1.44 6.13 0.89
C THR A 67 0.05 6.75 1.06
N CYS A 68 -0.24 7.23 2.27
CA CYS A 68 -1.48 7.91 2.60
C CYS A 68 -1.22 9.00 3.65
N ARG A 69 -2.26 9.75 4.01
CA ARG A 69 -2.21 10.78 5.04
C ARG A 69 -3.26 10.45 6.09
N TYR A 70 -2.85 10.43 7.36
CA TYR A 70 -3.82 10.46 8.45
C TYR A 70 -4.51 11.83 8.46
N LEU A 71 -5.84 11.83 8.36
CA LEU A 71 -6.65 13.05 8.42
C LEU A 71 -7.30 13.20 9.79
N GLU A 72 -8.05 12.17 10.20
CA GLU A 72 -8.77 12.15 11.45
C GLU A 72 -9.11 10.72 11.86
N THR A 73 -9.51 10.55 13.12
CA THR A 73 -10.16 9.34 13.61
C THR A 73 -11.61 9.69 13.85
N VAL A 74 -12.53 8.99 13.18
CA VAL A 74 -13.97 9.16 13.37
C VAL A 74 -14.48 8.04 14.29
N GLY A 75 -15.09 8.42 15.41
CA GLY A 75 -15.58 7.51 16.44
C GLY A 75 -14.59 7.27 17.58
N GLU A 76 -14.95 6.40 18.53
CA GLU A 76 -14.13 6.13 19.70
C GLU A 76 -12.91 5.28 19.38
N ARG A 77 -11.71 5.87 19.54
CA ARG A 77 -10.42 5.19 19.34
C ARG A 77 -10.21 4.01 20.29
N ALA A 78 -10.85 4.03 21.46
CA ALA A 78 -10.73 3.02 22.50
C ALA A 78 -11.47 1.70 22.18
N ALA A 79 -12.35 1.68 21.18
CA ALA A 79 -13.32 0.61 21.01
C ALA A 79 -12.72 -0.75 20.59
N ARG A 80 -11.46 -0.82 20.11
CA ARG A 80 -10.81 -2.10 19.75
C ARG A 80 -9.31 -2.11 20.04
N SER A 81 -8.93 -2.31 21.30
CA SER A 81 -7.52 -2.46 21.73
C SER A 81 -6.79 -3.58 20.96
N GLU A 82 -7.50 -4.63 20.57
CA GLU A 82 -6.97 -5.78 19.82
C GLU A 82 -6.39 -5.41 18.44
N LEU A 83 -6.90 -4.34 17.81
CA LEU A 83 -6.45 -3.92 16.47
C LEU A 83 -5.34 -2.86 16.52
N ALA A 84 -4.99 -2.34 17.70
CA ALA A 84 -3.98 -1.30 17.83
C ALA A 84 -2.62 -1.71 17.23
N PRO A 85 -2.10 -2.94 17.45
CA PRO A 85 -0.83 -3.34 16.83
C PRO A 85 -0.89 -3.38 15.30
N LEU A 86 -2.04 -3.78 14.72
CA LEU A 86 -2.23 -3.82 13.28
C LEU A 86 -2.24 -2.40 12.69
N ILE A 87 -2.91 -1.47 13.36
CA ILE A 87 -2.94 -0.06 12.95
C ILE A 87 -1.53 0.54 13.04
N GLU A 88 -0.78 0.26 14.10
CA GLU A 88 0.60 0.75 14.24
C GLU A 88 1.52 0.25 13.13
N ILE A 89 1.44 -1.04 12.78
CA ILE A 89 2.18 -1.62 11.65
C ILE A 89 1.81 -0.92 10.34
N HIS A 90 0.51 -0.70 10.11
CA HIS A 90 0.02 0.02 8.95
C HIS A 90 0.55 1.45 8.89
N ASP A 91 0.43 2.21 9.97
CA ASP A 91 0.79 3.62 10.03
C ASP A 91 2.30 3.81 9.85
N LYS A 92 3.10 2.91 10.44
CA LYS A 92 4.55 2.87 10.23
C LYS A 92 4.92 2.56 8.79
N ALA A 93 4.29 1.55 8.18
CA ALA A 93 4.59 1.16 6.80
C ALA A 93 4.17 2.25 5.79
N THR A 94 3.03 2.88 6.02
CA THR A 94 2.48 3.91 5.12
C THR A 94 3.05 5.30 5.35
N ARG A 95 3.69 5.54 6.51
CA ARG A 95 4.26 6.82 6.93
C ARG A 95 3.21 7.93 6.99
N CYS A 96 1.98 7.55 7.37
CA CYS A 96 0.80 8.40 7.25
C CYS A 96 0.86 9.70 8.09
N GLY A 97 1.70 9.72 9.13
CA GLY A 97 1.95 10.88 9.99
C GLY A 97 3.09 11.79 9.53
N GLU A 98 3.89 11.40 8.53
CA GLU A 98 5.08 12.16 8.13
C GLU A 98 4.77 13.18 7.03
N ALA A 99 5.32 14.39 7.08
CA ALA A 99 5.06 15.48 6.12
C ALA A 99 5.72 15.28 4.73
N LEU A 100 5.60 14.08 4.17
CA LEU A 100 6.12 13.71 2.85
C LEU A 100 5.05 13.91 1.77
N PRO A 101 5.47 14.12 0.50
CA PRO A 101 4.59 13.99 -0.65
C PRO A 101 3.89 12.62 -0.70
N LEU A 102 2.67 12.59 -1.23
CA LEU A 102 1.91 11.35 -1.40
C LEU A 102 2.21 10.68 -2.74
N ALA A 103 2.36 9.36 -2.74
CA ALA A 103 2.49 8.55 -3.95
C ALA A 103 1.89 7.14 -3.77
#